data_AF-A0A0D0UHY8-F1
#
_entry.id   AF-A0A0D0UHY8-F1
#
_cell.length_a   1.000
_cell.length_b   1.000
_cell.length_c   1.000
_cell.angle_alpha   90.00
_cell.angle_beta   90.00
_cell.angle_gamma   90.00
#
_symmetry.space_group_name_H-M   'P 1'
#
loop_
_entity.id
_entity.type
_entity.pdbx_description
1 polymer ?
#
loop_
_entity_poly.entity_id
_entity_poly.type
_entity_poly.pdbx_seq_one_letter_code
_entity_poly.pdbx_strand_id
1 'polypeptide(L)'
;MQAKALGESLKDTKFDYIFTSDLKRAHWTSQQILKNQADPKPPLVVSELLREQHFGEGEQKPFSDGSRWVRQPGRVFKFPGGESLTDVRKRADQAVEQFIEPILRECRGRPATSKHVAVVAHGIFNSEFLGALMARRKMNAPLEWCYRGMTNTGWTKAEVGYADEANIETTTRISTNPSGPISPSSAPSSPPSSTPNPDNLEPLVIKVLCSDVTDHLQGVVRQKGGLGSQSYDEKQEDIRKFFGGGGGK
;
A
#
# COMPACT_ATOMS: atom_id res chain seq x y z
N MET A 1 -9.45 -15.19 -6.56
CA MET A 1 -8.90 -15.24 -7.92
C MET A 1 -7.82 -14.19 -8.14
N GLN A 2 -8.10 -12.90 -7.86
CA GLN A 2 -7.10 -11.82 -8.01
C GLN A 2 -5.77 -12.08 -7.29
N ALA A 3 -5.78 -12.48 -6.01
CA ALA A 3 -4.56 -12.85 -5.28
C ALA A 3 -3.77 -13.99 -5.92
N LYS A 4 -4.45 -15.00 -6.48
CA LYS A 4 -3.80 -16.11 -7.19
C LYS A 4 -3.14 -15.63 -8.49
N ALA A 5 -3.85 -14.78 -9.24
CA ALA A 5 -3.33 -14.19 -10.46
C ALA A 5 -2.13 -13.28 -10.20
N LEU A 6 -2.16 -12.49 -9.12
CA LEU A 6 -0.99 -11.71 -8.68
C LEU A 6 0.19 -12.62 -8.38
N GLY A 7 -0.02 -13.68 -7.60
CA GLY A 7 1.02 -14.66 -7.27
C GLY A 7 1.66 -15.27 -8.52
N GLU A 8 0.85 -15.70 -9.48
CA GLU A 8 1.33 -16.24 -10.76
C GLU A 8 2.11 -15.19 -11.57
N SER A 9 1.62 -13.95 -11.65
CA SER A 9 2.29 -12.88 -12.42
C SER A 9 3.66 -12.48 -11.85
N LEU A 10 3.90 -12.77 -10.57
CA LEU A 10 5.14 -12.43 -9.87
C LEU A 10 6.07 -13.63 -9.69
N LYS A 11 5.76 -14.81 -10.27
CA LYS A 11 6.56 -16.04 -10.08
C LYS A 11 8.02 -15.89 -10.52
N ASP A 12 8.26 -15.12 -11.58
CA ASP A 12 9.59 -14.90 -12.15
C ASP A 12 10.34 -13.74 -11.48
N THR A 13 9.67 -13.02 -10.56
CA THR A 13 10.32 -12.03 -9.69
C THR A 13 10.77 -12.73 -8.42
N LYS A 14 12.08 -12.96 -8.28
CA LYS A 14 12.67 -13.42 -7.03
C LYS A 14 12.53 -12.33 -5.97
N PHE A 15 11.86 -12.63 -4.87
CA PHE A 15 11.87 -11.81 -3.66
C PHE A 15 12.85 -12.36 -2.63
N ASP A 16 13.52 -11.47 -1.91
CA ASP A 16 14.38 -11.78 -0.77
C ASP A 16 13.61 -11.71 0.55
N TYR A 17 12.59 -10.85 0.63
CA TYR A 17 11.76 -10.67 1.82
C TYR A 17 10.31 -10.39 1.44
N ILE A 18 9.36 -10.95 2.20
CA ILE A 18 7.94 -10.61 2.11
C ILE A 18 7.46 -10.16 3.48
N PHE A 19 7.04 -8.90 3.60
CA PHE A 19 6.37 -8.36 4.78
C PHE A 19 4.89 -8.22 4.52
N THR A 20 4.04 -8.64 5.46
CA THR A 20 2.58 -8.62 5.26
C THR A 20 1.80 -8.24 6.50
N SER A 21 0.67 -7.56 6.31
CA SER A 21 -0.33 -7.41 7.36
C SER A 21 -0.88 -8.77 7.77
N ASP A 22 -1.17 -8.90 9.06
CA ASP A 22 -1.86 -10.05 9.65
C ASP A 22 -3.35 -10.13 9.26
N LEU A 23 -3.94 -9.05 8.76
CA LEU A 23 -5.33 -9.05 8.30
C LEU A 23 -5.48 -9.98 7.09
N LYS A 24 -6.53 -10.82 7.15
CA LYS A 24 -6.72 -11.97 6.25
C LYS A 24 -6.54 -11.66 4.77
N ARG A 25 -7.03 -10.51 4.27
CA ARG A 25 -6.94 -10.18 2.83
C ARG A 25 -5.49 -9.99 2.37
N ALA A 26 -4.70 -9.27 3.14
CA ALA A 26 -3.29 -9.03 2.85
C ALA A 26 -2.48 -10.31 3.07
N HIS A 27 -2.71 -10.99 4.20
CA HIS A 27 -2.04 -12.24 4.54
C HIS A 27 -2.30 -13.35 3.51
N TRP A 28 -3.54 -13.50 3.04
CA TRP A 28 -3.86 -14.45 1.98
C TRP A 28 -3.16 -14.10 0.66
N THR A 29 -3.06 -12.81 0.34
CA THR A 29 -2.39 -12.34 -0.88
C THR A 29 -0.89 -12.65 -0.84
N SER A 30 -0.23 -12.38 0.28
CA SER A 30 1.20 -12.71 0.45
C SER A 30 1.45 -14.21 0.41
N GLN A 31 0.55 -15.04 0.94
CA GLN A 31 0.63 -16.50 0.78
C GLN A 31 0.55 -16.94 -0.69
N GLN A 32 -0.24 -16.27 -1.53
CA GLN A 32 -0.28 -16.60 -2.97
C GLN A 32 1.01 -16.19 -3.69
N ILE A 33 1.62 -15.06 -3.30
CA ILE A 33 2.93 -14.65 -3.81
C ILE A 33 3.99 -15.67 -3.39
N LEU A 34 4.09 -15.98 -2.09
CA LEU A 34 5.05 -16.93 -1.53
C LEU A 34 4.93 -18.33 -2.15
N LYS A 35 3.70 -18.79 -2.40
CA LYS A 35 3.45 -20.11 -3.01
C LYS A 35 4.10 -20.24 -4.40
N ASN A 36 4.19 -19.15 -5.15
CA ASN A 36 4.74 -19.11 -6.51
C ASN A 36 6.24 -18.74 -6.56
N GLN A 37 6.89 -18.55 -5.40
CA GLN A 37 8.35 -18.35 -5.35
C GLN A 37 9.08 -19.70 -5.43
N ALA A 38 10.20 -19.70 -6.15
CA ALA A 38 11.12 -20.84 -6.20
C ALA A 38 11.79 -21.09 -4.84
N ASP A 39 12.24 -22.32 -4.61
CA ASP A 39 13.01 -22.66 -3.42
C ASP A 39 14.49 -22.18 -3.54
N PRO A 40 15.12 -21.75 -2.42
CA PRO A 40 14.52 -21.55 -1.11
C PRO A 40 13.59 -20.34 -1.10
N LYS A 41 12.40 -20.50 -0.51
CA LYS A 41 11.40 -19.43 -0.42
C LYS A 41 11.89 -18.28 0.48
N PRO A 42 11.54 -17.02 0.15
CA PRO A 42 11.85 -15.90 1.02
C PRO A 42 11.12 -16.01 2.37
N PRO A 43 11.70 -15.47 3.45
CA PRO A 43 10.99 -15.29 4.71
C PRO A 43 9.71 -14.46 4.51
N LEU A 44 8.62 -14.94 5.11
CA LEU A 44 7.34 -14.24 5.22
C LEU A 44 7.17 -13.73 6.66
N VAL A 45 7.25 -12.41 6.83
CA VAL A 45 7.10 -11.75 8.14
C VAL A 45 5.72 -11.10 8.23
N VAL A 46 4.97 -11.46 9.26
CA VAL A 46 3.62 -10.94 9.51
C VAL A 46 3.71 -9.86 10.59
N SER A 47 3.08 -8.70 10.37
CA SER A 47 3.12 -7.59 11.33
C SER A 47 1.84 -6.77 11.38
N GLU A 48 1.45 -6.39 12.60
CA GLU A 48 0.33 -5.46 12.83
C GLU A 48 0.64 -4.03 12.37
N LEU A 49 1.92 -3.67 12.22
CA LEU A 49 2.32 -2.35 11.69
C LEU A 49 1.79 -2.13 10.28
N LEU A 50 1.50 -3.19 9.53
CA LEU A 50 1.03 -3.12 8.15
C LEU A 50 -0.50 -3.12 8.03
N ARG A 51 -1.26 -3.08 9.14
CA ARG A 51 -2.74 -3.05 9.11
C ARG A 51 -3.28 -1.81 8.38
N GLU A 52 -4.51 -1.90 7.88
CA GLU A 52 -5.22 -0.74 7.34
C GLU A 52 -5.48 0.30 8.43
N GLN A 53 -5.81 1.54 8.05
CA GLN A 53 -6.35 2.53 9.00
C GLN A 53 -7.49 1.92 9.81
N HIS A 54 -7.38 1.94 11.14
CA HIS A 54 -8.47 1.56 12.03
C HIS A 54 -9.51 2.68 12.11
N PHE A 55 -10.75 2.45 11.68
CA PHE A 55 -11.79 3.48 11.71
C PHE A 55 -12.55 3.54 13.04
N GLY A 56 -12.19 2.73 14.04
CA GLY A 56 -12.83 2.76 15.35
C GLY A 56 -14.34 2.52 15.27
N GLU A 57 -15.14 3.40 15.87
CA GLU A 57 -16.60 3.28 15.76
C GLU A 57 -17.15 3.47 14.33
N GLY A 58 -16.34 4.02 13.43
CA GLY A 58 -16.67 4.18 12.01
C GLY A 58 -16.55 2.89 11.18
N GLU A 59 -16.04 1.80 11.75
CA GLU A 59 -15.94 0.53 11.03
C GLU A 59 -17.33 0.01 10.60
N GLN A 60 -17.40 -0.51 9.37
CA GLN A 60 -18.62 -1.01 8.73
C GLN A 60 -19.75 0.00 8.57
N LYS A 61 -19.51 1.29 8.79
CA LYS A 61 -20.55 2.32 8.66
C LYS A 61 -20.60 2.85 7.23
N PRO A 62 -21.79 3.22 6.72
CA PRO A 62 -21.90 3.94 5.46
C PRO A 62 -21.23 5.30 5.59
N PHE A 63 -20.17 5.53 4.81
CA PHE A 63 -19.54 6.85 4.67
C PHE A 63 -20.26 7.68 3.59
N SER A 64 -21.59 7.78 3.65
CA SER A 64 -22.42 8.51 2.68
C SER A 64 -22.84 9.87 3.21
N ASP A 65 -23.16 10.78 2.30
CA ASP A 65 -23.75 12.09 2.62
C ASP A 65 -25.03 11.91 3.46
N GLY A 66 -25.13 12.68 4.55
CA GLY A 66 -26.22 12.58 5.53
C GLY A 66 -26.02 11.55 6.64
N SER A 67 -24.96 10.73 6.60
CA SER A 67 -24.58 9.89 7.73
C SER A 67 -23.79 10.69 8.78
N ARG A 68 -23.80 10.25 10.04
CA ARG A 68 -22.88 10.78 11.08
C ARG A 68 -21.42 10.31 10.89
N TRP A 69 -21.16 9.44 9.92
CA TRP A 69 -19.89 8.77 9.69
C TRP A 69 -19.18 9.34 8.47
N VAL A 70 -19.14 10.67 8.35
CA VAL A 70 -18.46 11.34 7.24
C VAL A 70 -17.00 11.58 7.62
N ARG A 71 -16.08 11.11 6.77
CA ARG A 71 -14.64 11.41 6.90
C ARG A 71 -14.42 12.89 6.58
N GLN A 72 -13.86 13.62 7.53
CA GLN A 72 -13.47 15.00 7.29
C GLN A 72 -12.18 15.07 6.45
N PRO A 73 -12.02 16.11 5.61
CA PRO A 73 -10.76 16.36 4.93
C PRO A 73 -9.63 16.64 5.94
N GLY A 74 -8.39 16.51 5.48
CA GLY A 74 -7.21 16.71 6.30
C GLY A 74 -6.65 15.41 6.90
N ARG A 75 -5.59 15.57 7.70
CA ARG A 75 -4.77 14.46 8.20
C ARG A 75 -5.04 14.06 9.65
N VAL A 76 -5.65 14.94 10.44
CA VAL A 76 -5.81 14.78 11.90
C VAL A 76 -7.15 14.20 12.32
N PHE A 77 -8.13 14.17 11.41
CA PHE A 77 -9.44 13.61 11.69
C PHE A 77 -9.35 12.12 11.99
N LYS A 78 -10.08 11.68 13.03
CA LYS A 78 -10.34 10.29 13.35
C LYS A 78 -11.68 10.14 14.07
N PHE A 79 -12.33 9.01 13.86
CA PHE A 79 -13.48 8.61 14.66
C PHE A 79 -13.04 8.18 16.06
N PRO A 80 -13.96 8.14 17.04
CA PRO A 80 -13.67 7.60 18.36
C PRO A 80 -13.06 6.19 18.27
N GLY A 81 -11.94 5.96 18.97
CA GLY A 81 -11.19 4.71 18.93
C GLY A 81 -10.45 4.40 17.61
N GLY A 82 -10.48 5.32 16.63
CA GLY A 82 -9.81 5.15 15.34
C GLY A 82 -8.41 5.74 15.25
N GLU A 83 -7.80 5.61 14.09
CA GLU A 83 -6.56 6.25 13.66
C GLU A 83 -6.87 7.44 12.75
N SER A 84 -6.03 8.48 12.81
CA SER A 84 -5.96 9.53 11.80
C SER A 84 -4.92 9.18 10.72
N LEU A 85 -4.87 9.91 9.60
CA LEU A 85 -3.77 9.72 8.63
C LEU A 85 -2.40 10.03 9.24
N THR A 86 -2.34 10.94 10.20
CA THR A 86 -1.12 11.18 10.99
C THR A 86 -0.73 9.97 11.84
N ASP A 87 -1.70 9.25 12.41
CA ASP A 87 -1.43 8.03 13.19
C ASP A 87 -0.96 6.89 12.26
N VAL A 88 -1.62 6.71 11.11
CA VAL A 88 -1.21 5.74 10.08
C VAL A 88 0.20 6.06 9.56
N ARG A 89 0.51 7.35 9.35
CA ARG A 89 1.87 7.79 8.97
C ARG A 89 2.92 7.35 9.98
N LYS A 90 2.72 7.62 11.28
CA LYS A 90 3.68 7.22 12.32
C LYS A 90 3.95 5.71 12.29
N ARG A 91 2.90 4.92 12.08
CA ARG A 91 3.00 3.46 11.96
C ARG A 91 3.74 3.03 10.68
N ALA A 92 3.54 3.76 9.57
CA ALA A 92 4.29 3.55 8.35
C ALA A 92 5.79 3.91 8.50
N ASP A 93 6.12 4.98 9.22
CA ASP A 93 7.50 5.35 9.54
C ASP A 93 8.18 4.25 10.37
N GLN A 94 7.49 3.72 11.40
CA GLN A 94 7.96 2.56 12.18
C GLN A 94 8.17 1.31 11.32
N ALA A 95 7.28 1.03 10.36
CA ALA A 95 7.44 -0.09 9.44
C ALA A 95 8.65 0.08 8.51
N VAL A 96 8.92 1.31 8.04
CA VAL A 96 10.13 1.62 7.27
C VAL A 96 11.38 1.36 8.11
N GLU A 97 11.41 1.85 9.34
CA GLU A 97 12.54 1.66 10.26
C GLU A 97 12.78 0.19 10.60
N GLN A 98 11.72 -0.59 10.85
CA GLN A 98 11.87 -1.99 11.25
C GLN A 98 12.15 -2.94 10.09
N PHE A 99 11.60 -2.67 8.90
CA PHE A 99 11.64 -3.64 7.80
C PHE A 99 12.56 -3.22 6.66
N ILE A 100 12.61 -1.93 6.33
CA ILE A 100 13.32 -1.45 5.14
C ILE A 100 14.73 -0.97 5.49
N GLU A 101 14.88 -0.21 6.57
CA GLU A 101 16.17 0.35 6.99
C GLU A 101 17.26 -0.72 7.22
N PRO A 102 17.00 -1.87 7.87
CA PRO A 102 18.02 -2.91 8.02
C PRO A 102 18.48 -3.48 6.68
N ILE A 103 17.57 -3.60 5.71
CA ILE A 103 17.87 -4.10 4.36
C ILE A 103 18.67 -3.06 3.59
N LEU A 104 18.33 -1.77 3.69
CA LEU A 104 19.10 -0.68 3.07
C LEU A 104 20.55 -0.67 3.58
N ARG A 105 20.76 -0.83 4.89
CA ARG A 105 22.11 -0.93 5.48
C ARG A 105 22.87 -2.14 4.96
N GLU A 106 22.22 -3.30 4.84
CA GLU A 106 22.83 -4.52 4.26
C GLU A 106 23.23 -4.33 2.79
N CYS A 107 22.43 -3.56 2.05
CA CYS A 107 22.63 -3.29 0.62
C CYS A 107 23.57 -2.12 0.32
N ARG A 108 24.05 -1.37 1.33
CA ARG A 108 24.88 -0.19 1.08
C ARG A 108 26.12 -0.55 0.25
N GLY A 109 26.40 0.20 -0.80
CA GLY A 109 27.46 -0.02 -1.78
C GLY A 109 27.16 -1.12 -2.82
N ARG A 110 25.95 -1.70 -2.84
CA ARG A 110 25.54 -2.74 -3.81
C ARG A 110 24.63 -2.16 -4.91
N PRO A 111 24.51 -2.83 -6.06
CA PRO A 111 23.60 -2.39 -7.13
C PRO A 111 22.13 -2.33 -6.66
N ALA A 112 21.32 -1.45 -7.26
CA ALA A 112 19.90 -1.29 -6.90
C ALA A 112 19.05 -2.58 -7.04
N THR A 113 19.52 -3.55 -7.84
CA THR A 113 18.91 -4.87 -8.04
C THR A 113 19.34 -5.92 -7.01
N SER A 114 20.08 -5.52 -5.97
CA SER A 114 20.69 -6.44 -5.00
C SER A 114 19.67 -7.16 -4.11
N LYS A 115 18.55 -6.51 -3.76
CA LYS A 115 17.46 -7.11 -2.98
C LYS A 115 16.10 -6.69 -3.51
N HIS A 116 15.17 -7.64 -3.57
CA HIS A 116 13.76 -7.38 -3.87
C HIS A 116 12.89 -7.66 -2.65
N VAL A 117 12.11 -6.66 -2.24
CA VAL A 117 11.23 -6.74 -1.07
C VAL A 117 9.78 -6.57 -1.50
N ALA A 118 8.90 -7.47 -1.05
CA ALA A 118 7.46 -7.33 -1.18
C ALA A 118 6.86 -6.85 0.14
N VAL A 119 6.06 -5.77 0.10
CA VAL A 119 5.24 -5.31 1.23
C VAL A 119 3.77 -5.42 0.84
N VAL A 120 3.02 -6.27 1.55
CA VAL A 120 1.63 -6.60 1.24
C VAL A 120 0.71 -6.12 2.37
N ALA A 121 0.05 -4.99 2.15
CA ALA A 121 -0.81 -4.32 3.13
C ALA A 121 -2.14 -3.85 2.51
N HIS A 122 -2.53 -2.59 2.71
CA HIS A 122 -3.87 -2.05 2.39
C HIS A 122 -3.77 -0.65 1.77
N GLY A 123 -4.85 -0.13 1.17
CA GLY A 123 -4.78 1.04 0.29
C GLY A 123 -4.34 2.33 0.99
N ILE A 124 -4.89 2.67 2.15
CA ILE A 124 -4.51 3.88 2.89
C ILE A 124 -3.11 3.70 3.48
N PHE A 125 -2.84 2.55 4.10
CA PHE A 125 -1.50 2.26 4.62
C PHE A 125 -0.42 2.31 3.54
N ASN A 126 -0.61 1.69 2.37
CA ASN A 126 0.35 1.71 1.26
C ASN A 126 0.64 3.13 0.78
N SER A 127 -0.39 3.99 0.77
CA SER A 127 -0.25 5.40 0.44
C SER A 127 0.66 6.13 1.44
N GLU A 128 0.45 5.92 2.73
CA GLU A 128 1.30 6.51 3.78
C GLU A 128 2.71 5.89 3.83
N PHE A 129 2.86 4.60 3.56
CA PHE A 129 4.15 3.91 3.49
C PHE A 129 5.01 4.40 2.32
N LEU A 130 4.44 4.53 1.13
CA LEU A 130 5.14 5.18 0.02
C LEU A 130 5.48 6.63 0.37
N GLY A 131 4.55 7.35 1.01
CA GLY A 131 4.78 8.70 1.51
C GLY A 131 5.92 8.79 2.54
N ALA A 132 6.10 7.80 3.41
CA ALA A 132 7.17 7.71 4.41
C ALA A 132 8.54 7.63 3.74
N LEU A 133 8.66 6.76 2.74
CA LEU A 133 9.85 6.67 1.91
C LEU A 133 10.09 8.01 1.16
N MET A 134 9.07 8.53 0.46
CA MET A 134 9.20 9.78 -0.33
C MET A 134 9.57 11.02 0.50
N ALA A 135 9.18 11.07 1.78
CA ALA A 135 9.51 12.18 2.66
C ALA A 135 11.01 12.25 2.99
N ARG A 136 11.73 11.11 2.89
CA ARG A 136 13.18 11.03 3.08
C ARG A 136 13.99 11.42 1.84
N ARG A 137 13.35 11.74 0.72
CA ARG A 137 14.05 12.14 -0.52
C ARG A 137 14.95 13.34 -0.26
N LYS A 138 16.17 13.33 -0.82
CA LYS A 138 17.03 14.52 -0.84
C LYS A 138 16.28 15.68 -1.53
N MET A 139 16.10 16.79 -0.81
CA MET A 139 15.23 17.88 -1.23
C MET A 139 15.75 18.61 -2.48
N ASN A 140 15.25 18.23 -3.66
CA ASN A 140 15.50 18.96 -4.91
C ASN A 140 14.24 19.66 -5.47
N ALA A 141 13.03 19.32 -5.00
CA ALA A 141 11.76 19.95 -5.39
C ALA A 141 10.58 19.48 -4.50
N PRO A 142 9.47 20.23 -4.44
CA PRO A 142 8.21 19.75 -3.85
C PRO A 142 7.77 18.41 -4.44
N LEU A 143 7.25 17.49 -3.61
CA LEU A 143 6.65 16.25 -4.09
C LEU A 143 5.25 16.54 -4.65
N GLU A 144 5.04 16.31 -5.93
CA GLU A 144 3.69 16.31 -6.50
C GLU A 144 3.01 14.97 -6.24
N TRP A 145 2.01 14.97 -5.35
CA TRP A 145 1.26 13.78 -4.98
C TRP A 145 -0.07 13.69 -5.76
N CYS A 146 -0.05 13.02 -6.92
CA CYS A 146 -1.24 12.73 -7.73
C CYS A 146 -1.71 11.27 -7.57
N TYR A 147 -1.30 10.58 -6.50
CA TYR A 147 -1.71 9.21 -6.23
C TYR A 147 -3.18 9.15 -5.82
N ARG A 148 -3.99 8.40 -6.56
CA ARG A 148 -5.46 8.34 -6.42
C ARG A 148 -5.94 7.05 -5.76
N GLY A 149 -5.05 6.29 -5.13
CA GLY A 149 -5.32 4.98 -4.56
C GLY A 149 -4.84 3.85 -5.45
N MET A 150 -5.18 2.63 -5.04
CA MET A 150 -4.78 1.38 -5.68
C MET A 150 -5.98 0.46 -5.87
N THR A 151 -5.99 -0.23 -7.00
CA THR A 151 -6.87 -1.35 -7.30
C THR A 151 -6.56 -2.53 -6.37
N ASN A 152 -7.55 -3.35 -6.04
CA ASN A 152 -7.30 -4.58 -5.28
C ASN A 152 -6.27 -5.46 -6.00
N THR A 153 -5.21 -5.84 -5.27
CA THR A 153 -4.03 -6.56 -5.79
C THR A 153 -3.23 -5.82 -6.87
N GLY A 154 -3.56 -4.56 -7.15
CA GLY A 154 -2.68 -3.67 -7.90
C GLY A 154 -1.41 -3.43 -7.08
N TRP A 155 -0.28 -3.25 -7.76
CA TRP A 155 1.02 -3.12 -7.11
C TRP A 155 1.83 -1.95 -7.67
N THR A 156 2.74 -1.46 -6.83
CA THR A 156 3.63 -0.33 -7.12
C THR A 156 5.06 -0.83 -6.93
N LYS A 157 5.96 -0.46 -7.84
CA LYS A 157 7.39 -0.78 -7.74
C LYS A 157 8.20 0.51 -7.66
N ALA A 158 9.14 0.53 -6.72
CA ALA A 158 10.11 1.60 -6.56
C ALA A 158 11.49 1.02 -6.30
N GLU A 159 12.52 1.72 -6.77
CA GLU A 159 13.92 1.51 -6.40
C GLU A 159 14.28 2.50 -5.29
N VAL A 160 14.92 2.02 -4.23
CA VAL A 160 15.23 2.79 -3.01
C VAL A 160 16.70 2.54 -2.66
N GLY A 161 17.45 3.60 -2.37
CA GLY A 161 18.81 3.54 -1.85
C GLY A 161 19.16 4.80 -1.05
N TYR A 162 20.30 4.84 -0.36
CA TYR A 162 20.72 6.07 0.31
C TYR A 162 21.14 7.14 -0.72
N ALA A 163 20.94 8.40 -0.35
CA ALA A 163 21.14 9.51 -1.28
C ALA A 163 22.60 9.80 -1.63
N ASP A 164 23.56 9.21 -0.92
CA ASP A 164 24.99 9.28 -1.19
C ASP A 164 25.47 8.18 -2.15
N GLU A 165 24.66 7.14 -2.39
CA GLU A 165 25.04 5.99 -3.23
C GLU A 165 24.73 6.19 -4.71
N ALA A 166 23.93 7.20 -5.06
CA ALA A 166 23.35 7.35 -6.38
C ALA A 166 23.32 8.80 -6.85
N ASN A 167 23.89 9.06 -8.03
CA ASN A 167 23.60 10.25 -8.84
C ASN A 167 22.33 10.03 -9.70
N ILE A 168 21.29 9.42 -9.11
CA ILE A 168 20.05 9.10 -9.81
C ILE A 168 19.01 10.19 -9.53
N GLU A 169 18.29 10.60 -10.58
CA GLU A 169 17.14 11.47 -10.43
C GLU A 169 16.07 10.79 -9.58
N THR A 170 15.75 11.44 -8.46
CA THR A 170 14.67 11.03 -7.58
C THR A 170 13.32 11.42 -8.20
N THR A 171 12.33 10.54 -8.14
CA THR A 171 10.98 10.80 -8.65
C THR A 171 10.40 12.04 -7.98
N THR A 172 10.06 13.08 -8.76
CA THR A 172 9.47 14.35 -8.26
C THR A 172 7.93 14.35 -8.26
N ARG A 173 7.31 13.46 -9.05
CA ARG A 173 5.86 13.33 -9.18
C ARG A 173 5.43 11.88 -9.11
N ILE A 174 4.44 11.57 -8.26
CA ILE A 174 3.79 10.26 -8.20
C ILE A 174 2.40 10.36 -8.82
N SER A 175 2.08 9.42 -9.70
CA SER A 175 0.73 9.23 -10.25
C SER A 175 0.38 7.74 -10.27
N THR A 176 -0.92 7.44 -10.21
CA THR A 176 -1.46 6.10 -10.45
C THR A 176 -1.55 5.84 -11.97
N ASN A 177 -1.23 4.62 -12.45
CA ASN A 177 -1.33 4.22 -13.86
C ASN A 177 -1.99 2.82 -13.99
N PRO A 178 -3.15 2.66 -14.66
CA PRO A 178 -3.83 3.61 -15.54
C PRO A 178 -4.38 4.85 -14.81
N SER A 179 -4.27 5.99 -15.48
CA SER A 179 -4.80 7.29 -15.02
C SER A 179 -6.32 7.42 -15.20
N GLY A 180 -6.98 6.39 -15.74
CA GLY A 180 -8.44 6.29 -15.90
C GLY A 180 -9.18 6.18 -14.55
N PRO A 181 -10.50 5.95 -14.55
CA PRO A 181 -11.26 5.80 -13.32
C PRO A 181 -10.79 4.56 -12.55
N ILE A 182 -9.96 4.79 -11.53
CA ILE A 182 -9.55 3.76 -10.58
C ILE A 182 -10.75 3.52 -9.67
N SER A 183 -11.01 2.27 -9.31
CA SER A 183 -11.94 1.91 -8.23
C SER A 183 -11.14 1.51 -7.00
N PRO A 184 -10.50 2.47 -6.29
CA PRO A 184 -9.69 2.13 -5.14
C PRO A 184 -10.56 1.48 -4.07
N SER A 185 -10.06 0.43 -3.44
CA SER A 185 -10.77 -0.18 -2.31
C SER A 185 -10.73 0.68 -1.04
N SER A 186 -9.73 1.55 -0.93
CA SER A 186 -9.62 2.61 0.05
C SER A 186 -8.72 3.73 -0.50
N ALA A 187 -9.05 4.98 -0.16
CA ALA A 187 -8.28 6.15 -0.55
C ALA A 187 -8.09 7.10 0.66
N PRO A 188 -6.90 7.70 0.81
CA PRO A 188 -6.65 8.66 1.88
C PRO A 188 -7.45 9.95 1.64
N SER A 189 -7.89 10.61 2.71
CA SER A 189 -8.61 11.89 2.65
C SER A 189 -7.71 13.08 2.33
N SER A 190 -6.39 12.91 2.37
CA SER A 190 -5.38 13.94 2.09
C SER A 190 -4.06 13.31 1.71
N PRO A 191 -3.20 14.01 0.95
CA PRO A 191 -1.88 13.49 0.60
C PRO A 191 -1.03 13.24 1.85
N PRO A 192 -0.08 12.29 1.78
CA PRO A 192 0.90 12.05 2.82
C PRO A 192 1.78 13.29 3.09
N SER A 193 2.28 13.47 4.31
CA SER A 193 3.19 14.60 4.61
C SER A 193 4.47 14.50 3.77
N SER A 194 4.92 15.64 3.25
CA SER A 194 6.19 15.76 2.51
C SER A 194 7.39 15.95 3.44
N THR A 195 7.16 16.30 4.70
CA THR A 195 8.22 16.46 5.70
C THR A 195 8.62 15.08 6.25
N PRO A 196 9.91 14.74 6.27
CA PRO A 196 10.35 13.54 6.98
C PRO A 196 10.00 13.65 8.47
N ASN A 197 9.73 12.52 9.10
CA ASN A 197 9.65 12.44 10.56
C ASN A 197 11.04 12.79 11.14
N PRO A 198 11.17 13.60 12.20
CA PRO A 198 12.46 14.00 12.82
C PRO A 198 13.38 12.86 13.27
N ASP A 199 12.91 11.60 13.28
CA ASP A 199 13.77 10.45 13.56
C ASP A 199 14.86 10.36 12.48
N ASN A 200 16.11 10.46 12.93
CA ASN A 200 17.34 10.85 12.20
C ASN A 200 17.82 9.82 11.15
N LEU A 201 16.92 9.32 10.29
CA LEU A 201 17.23 8.38 9.22
C LEU A 201 17.85 9.10 8.02
N GLU A 202 18.86 8.46 7.41
CA GLU A 202 19.59 9.05 6.30
C GLU A 202 18.67 9.34 5.10
N PRO A 203 18.93 10.43 4.34
CA PRO A 203 18.18 10.73 3.13
C PRO A 203 18.26 9.61 2.09
N LEU A 204 17.17 9.45 1.34
CA LEU A 204 17.03 8.43 0.30
C LEU A 204 17.05 9.05 -1.10
N VAL A 205 17.49 8.25 -2.07
CA VAL A 205 17.12 8.40 -3.48
C VAL A 205 16.06 7.35 -3.78
N ILE A 206 14.96 7.80 -4.39
CA ILE A 206 13.83 6.91 -4.66
C ILE A 206 13.26 7.16 -6.04
N LYS A 207 13.13 6.09 -6.80
CA LYS A 207 12.59 6.09 -8.15
C LYS A 207 11.39 5.17 -8.23
N VAL A 208 10.19 5.74 -8.31
CA VAL A 208 8.95 4.98 -8.56
C VAL A 208 8.90 4.62 -10.05
N LEU A 209 8.93 3.33 -10.35
CA LEU A 209 8.98 2.81 -11.73
C LEU A 209 7.57 2.65 -12.33
N CYS A 210 6.63 2.17 -11.53
CA CYS A 210 5.23 1.99 -11.91
C CYS A 210 4.35 1.98 -10.66
N SER A 211 3.07 2.26 -10.84
CA SER A 211 2.10 2.41 -9.75
C SER A 211 0.73 1.89 -10.18
N ASP A 212 0.10 1.07 -9.35
CA ASP A 212 -1.17 0.37 -9.60
C ASP A 212 -1.20 -0.51 -10.85
N VAL A 213 -0.12 -1.29 -11.07
CA VAL A 213 -0.06 -2.29 -12.14
C VAL A 213 -1.10 -3.38 -11.89
N THR A 214 -1.92 -3.62 -12.91
CA THR A 214 -3.10 -4.51 -12.84
C THR A 214 -3.19 -5.51 -14.00
N ASP A 215 -2.12 -5.69 -14.76
CA ASP A 215 -2.11 -6.55 -15.95
C ASP A 215 -2.53 -8.00 -15.63
N HIS A 216 -2.18 -8.50 -14.44
CA HIS A 216 -2.58 -9.82 -13.94
C HIS A 216 -4.09 -9.96 -13.71
N LEU A 217 -4.84 -8.87 -13.73
CA LEU A 217 -6.30 -8.88 -13.60
C LEU A 217 -7.02 -9.00 -14.95
N GLN A 218 -6.29 -8.84 -16.06
CA GLN A 218 -6.86 -9.02 -17.40
C GLN A 218 -7.38 -10.45 -17.55
N GLY A 219 -8.65 -10.60 -17.96
CA GLY A 219 -9.30 -11.91 -18.07
C GLY A 219 -9.70 -12.57 -16.74
N VAL A 220 -9.39 -11.98 -15.58
CA VAL A 220 -9.87 -12.48 -14.28
C VAL A 220 -11.33 -12.08 -14.09
N VAL A 221 -12.24 -12.94 -14.57
CA VAL A 221 -13.68 -12.76 -14.38
C VAL A 221 -14.01 -12.82 -12.89
N ARG A 222 -14.64 -11.77 -12.36
CA ARG A 222 -15.25 -11.84 -11.02
C ARG A 222 -16.38 -12.85 -11.07
N GLN A 223 -16.22 -14.01 -10.43
CA GLN A 223 -17.34 -14.93 -10.21
C GLN A 223 -18.42 -14.18 -9.43
N LYS A 224 -19.63 -14.06 -10.00
CA LYS A 224 -20.84 -13.72 -9.25
C LYS A 224 -20.98 -14.78 -8.14
N GLY A 225 -20.64 -14.43 -6.91
CA GLY A 225 -20.78 -15.33 -5.74
C GLY A 225 -19.53 -16.10 -5.29
N GLY A 226 -18.34 -15.89 -5.89
CA GLY A 226 -17.13 -16.65 -5.52
C GLY A 226 -16.19 -15.90 -4.59
N LEU A 227 -16.05 -16.33 -3.31
CA LEU A 227 -15.08 -16.00 -2.24
C LEU A 227 -14.70 -14.52 -1.95
N GLY A 228 -14.80 -13.60 -2.90
CA GLY A 228 -14.84 -12.15 -2.73
C GLY A 228 -16.26 -11.60 -2.67
N SER A 229 -17.23 -12.46 -2.33
CA SER A 229 -18.61 -12.09 -1.99
C SER A 229 -19.01 -12.55 -0.58
N GLN A 230 -18.11 -13.24 0.12
CA GLN A 230 -18.22 -13.44 1.55
C GLN A 230 -17.37 -12.37 2.23
N SER A 231 -18.04 -11.52 2.99
CA SER A 231 -17.47 -10.68 4.04
C SER A 231 -16.68 -11.57 5.00
N TYR A 232 -15.42 -11.90 4.68
CA TYR A 232 -14.63 -12.83 5.50
C TYR A 232 -13.90 -12.14 6.66
N ASP A 233 -14.54 -11.12 7.18
CA ASP A 233 -14.32 -10.52 8.49
C ASP A 233 -15.72 -10.12 8.96
N GLU A 234 -16.22 -10.66 10.07
CA GLU A 234 -17.53 -10.28 10.62
C GLU A 234 -17.61 -8.75 10.83
N LYS A 235 -16.44 -8.10 10.91
CA LYS A 235 -16.26 -6.67 11.08
C LYS A 235 -15.95 -5.89 9.78
N GLN A 236 -15.98 -6.48 8.58
CA GLN A 236 -15.82 -5.73 7.32
C GLN A 236 -16.64 -6.34 6.17
N GLU A 237 -17.86 -5.84 5.97
CA GLU A 237 -18.70 -6.19 4.81
C GLU A 237 -18.27 -5.44 3.53
N ASP A 238 -18.49 -6.07 2.37
CA ASP A 238 -18.06 -5.63 1.04
C ASP A 238 -18.52 -4.19 0.70
N ILE A 239 -17.54 -3.33 0.36
CA ILE A 239 -17.74 -1.91 -0.01
C ILE A 239 -18.70 -1.73 -1.21
N ARG A 240 -18.96 -2.79 -1.98
CA ARG A 240 -19.90 -2.79 -3.12
C ARG A 240 -21.37 -2.72 -2.73
N LYS A 241 -21.75 -2.95 -1.46
CA LYS A 241 -23.12 -2.67 -1.00
C LYS A 241 -23.44 -1.16 -0.91
N PHE A 242 -22.44 -0.27 -1.01
CA PHE A 242 -22.65 1.17 -0.84
C PHE A 242 -22.92 1.96 -2.14
N PHE A 243 -22.71 1.36 -3.33
CA PHE A 243 -22.94 2.03 -4.62
C PHE A 243 -24.07 1.41 -5.46
N GLY A 244 -24.77 0.41 -4.93
CA GLY A 244 -25.91 -0.23 -5.60
C GLY A 244 -27.25 0.46 -5.31
N GLY A 245 -27.38 1.74 -5.64
CA GLY A 245 -28.61 2.51 -5.42
C GLY A 245 -28.81 3.54 -6.52
N GLY A 246 -29.26 3.10 -7.70
CA GLY A 246 -29.53 3.98 -8.83
C GLY A 246 -29.97 3.23 -10.07
N GLY A 247 -31.15 2.61 -10.01
CA GLY A 247 -31.76 1.97 -11.17
C GLY A 247 -33.14 1.41 -10.85
N GLY A 248 -34.17 2.21 -11.12
CA GLY A 248 -35.56 1.72 -11.20
C GLY A 248 -36.61 2.62 -10.57
N LYS A 249 -36.98 3.71 -11.26
CA LYS A 249 -38.24 3.82 -12.00
C LYS A 249 -38.14 4.98 -12.98
#